data_AF-N1UFV3-F1
#
_entry.id   AF-N1UFV3-F1
#
_cell.length_a   1.000
_cell.length_b   1.000
_cell.length_c   1.000
_cell.angle_alpha   90.00
_cell.angle_beta   90.00
_cell.angle_gamma   90.00
#
_symmetry.space_group_name_H-M   'P 1'
#
loop_
_entity.id
_entity.type
_entity.pdbx_description
1 polymer ?
#
loop_
_entity_poly.entity_id
_entity_poly.type
_entity_poly.pdbx_seq_one_letter_code
_entity_poly.pdbx_strand_id
1 'polypeptide(L)'
;KERNIDFVLMIPENFPIQMDVSKVERIILNLISNAFKFVPDSGKILCELKTEGTMASIYIADNGPGIPIHLRDQIFEKFRQIEEGDSRSFGGTGLGLAIVKEFVDLHLGSIGVFDSFLGGALFKVQIPIYAPIHIEETEQPVKTEEFVPALMSSINELKKNKIETKELTNSYNRSKVLIVEDNAEMRKYIFNTLCDDFNLSVAVDGKQGLEKAILEKPDIIVTDIMMP
;
A
#
# COMPACT_ATOMS: atom_id res chain seq x y z
N LYS A 1 -14.31 17.76 7.44
CA LYS A 1 -14.07 18.97 6.63
C LYS A 1 -13.44 18.51 5.33
N GLU A 2 -14.07 18.79 4.20
CA GLU A 2 -13.52 18.50 2.88
C GLU A 2 -12.30 19.40 2.66
N ARG A 3 -11.15 18.85 2.27
CA ARG A 3 -9.85 19.57 2.21
C ARG A 3 -9.73 20.52 1.00
N ASN A 4 -10.79 20.65 0.20
CA ASN A 4 -10.92 21.53 -0.96
C ASN A 4 -9.75 21.41 -1.96
N ILE A 5 -9.35 20.18 -2.27
CA ILE A 5 -8.20 19.90 -3.15
C ILE A 5 -8.63 20.05 -4.61
N ASP A 6 -7.85 20.78 -5.41
CA ASP A 6 -8.01 20.90 -6.85
C ASP A 6 -7.38 19.68 -7.54
N PHE A 7 -8.23 18.77 -8.03
CA PHE A 7 -7.81 17.52 -8.64
C PHE A 7 -8.15 17.50 -10.13
N VAL A 8 -7.12 17.46 -10.97
CA VAL A 8 -7.25 17.52 -12.43
C VAL A 8 -6.77 16.21 -13.05
N LEU A 9 -7.61 15.65 -13.92
CA LEU A 9 -7.29 14.47 -14.72
C LEU A 9 -7.12 14.87 -16.20
N MET A 10 -5.95 14.58 -16.76
CA MET A 10 -5.65 14.75 -18.19
C MET A 10 -5.38 13.38 -18.80
N ILE A 11 -6.46 12.67 -19.11
CA ILE A 11 -6.42 11.34 -19.70
C ILE A 11 -7.18 11.33 -21.03
N PRO A 12 -6.67 10.64 -22.06
CA PRO A 12 -7.43 10.47 -23.30
C PRO A 12 -8.63 9.56 -23.07
N GLU A 13 -9.70 9.74 -23.86
CA GLU A 13 -10.93 8.92 -23.75
C GLU A 13 -10.68 7.43 -23.98
N ASN A 14 -9.70 7.10 -24.83
CA ASN A 14 -9.30 5.73 -25.10
C ASN A 14 -7.77 5.62 -25.12
N PHE A 15 -7.25 4.61 -24.44
CA PHE A 15 -5.83 4.33 -24.34
C PHE A 15 -5.60 2.81 -24.44
N PRO A 16 -5.41 2.26 -25.65
CA PRO A 16 -5.19 0.83 -25.82
C PRO A 16 -3.82 0.43 -25.28
N ILE A 17 -3.80 -0.48 -24.30
CA ILE A 17 -2.60 -0.99 -23.65
C ILE A 17 -2.82 -2.44 -23.19
N GLN A 18 -1.77 -3.25 -23.26
CA GLN A 18 -1.74 -4.60 -22.70
C GLN A 18 -1.05 -4.58 -21.34
N MET A 19 -1.79 -4.86 -20.27
CA MET A 19 -1.29 -4.81 -18.89
C MET A 19 -2.15 -5.67 -17.96
N ASP A 20 -1.62 -5.99 -16.79
CA ASP A 20 -2.44 -6.50 -15.69
C ASP A 20 -3.18 -5.33 -15.02
N VAL A 21 -4.46 -5.21 -15.35
CA VAL A 21 -5.35 -4.14 -14.87
C VAL A 21 -5.34 -4.05 -13.34
N SER A 22 -5.31 -5.17 -12.63
CA SER A 22 -5.38 -5.21 -11.16
C SER A 22 -4.12 -4.65 -10.51
N LYS A 23 -2.95 -4.87 -11.13
CA LYS A 23 -1.65 -4.38 -10.64
C LYS A 23 -1.46 -2.90 -10.96
N VAL A 24 -1.84 -2.48 -12.16
CA VAL A 24 -1.78 -1.07 -12.57
C VAL A 24 -2.77 -0.22 -11.78
N GLU A 25 -3.98 -0.71 -11.51
CA GLU A 25 -4.93 -0.06 -10.59
C GLU A 25 -4.28 0.19 -9.22
N ARG A 26 -3.58 -0.80 -8.68
CA ARG A 26 -2.87 -0.66 -7.39
C ARG A 26 -1.71 0.32 -7.45
N ILE A 27 -0.97 0.36 -8.56
CA ILE A 27 0.08 1.36 -8.77
C ILE A 27 -0.54 2.76 -8.65
N ILE A 28 -1.61 3.00 -9.43
CA ILE A 28 -2.29 4.29 -9.50
C ILE A 28 -2.87 4.67 -8.13
N LEU A 29 -3.59 3.75 -7.47
CA LEU A 29 -4.21 4.02 -6.17
C LEU A 29 -3.19 4.38 -5.09
N ASN A 30 -2.03 3.71 -5.04
CA ASN A 30 -0.97 4.03 -4.07
C ASN A 30 -0.35 5.40 -4.32
N LEU A 31 -0.11 5.75 -5.58
CA LEU A 31 0.49 7.04 -5.92
C LEU A 31 -0.49 8.19 -5.69
N ILE A 32 -1.75 8.02 -6.10
CA ILE A 32 -2.81 9.00 -5.85
C ILE A 32 -3.07 9.15 -4.35
N SER A 33 -3.15 8.07 -3.59
CA SER A 33 -3.37 8.17 -2.13
C SER A 33 -2.24 8.91 -1.43
N ASN A 34 -0.98 8.70 -1.85
CA ASN A 34 0.16 9.47 -1.37
C ASN A 34 0.01 10.97 -1.71
N ALA A 35 -0.35 11.32 -2.95
CA ALA A 35 -0.58 12.71 -3.32
C ALA A 35 -1.67 13.35 -2.44
N PHE A 36 -2.82 12.69 -2.26
CA PHE A 36 -3.88 13.18 -1.37
C PHE A 36 -3.45 13.26 0.10
N LYS A 37 -2.59 12.35 0.56
CA LYS A 37 -2.10 12.32 1.94
C LYS A 37 -1.19 13.51 2.24
N PHE A 38 -0.31 13.89 1.32
CA PHE A 38 0.74 14.90 1.57
C PHE A 38 0.45 16.29 0.99
N VAL A 39 -0.48 16.42 0.04
CA VAL A 39 -0.90 17.73 -0.47
C VAL A 39 -1.45 18.59 0.67
N PRO A 40 -1.21 19.91 0.74
CA PRO A 40 -1.82 20.78 1.75
C PRO A 40 -3.34 20.97 1.51
N ASP A 41 -4.04 21.53 2.49
CA ASP A 41 -5.43 21.96 2.30
C ASP A 41 -5.50 23.04 1.20
N SER A 42 -6.50 22.95 0.32
CA SER A 42 -6.57 23.76 -0.92
C SER A 42 -5.37 23.60 -1.87
N GLY A 43 -4.65 22.49 -1.77
CA GLY A 43 -3.59 22.16 -2.71
C GLY A 43 -4.10 21.58 -4.02
N LYS A 44 -3.16 21.20 -4.88
CA LYS A 44 -3.37 20.82 -6.28
C LYS A 44 -2.74 19.47 -6.56
N ILE A 45 -3.46 18.63 -7.28
CA ILE A 45 -2.98 17.35 -7.79
C ILE A 45 -3.35 17.27 -9.26
N LEU A 46 -2.36 16.94 -10.10
CA LEU A 46 -2.53 16.65 -11.51
C LEU A 46 -2.18 15.19 -11.78
N CYS A 47 -3.10 14.44 -12.38
CA CYS A 47 -2.79 13.16 -12.99
C CYS A 47 -2.88 13.26 -14.51
N GLU A 48 -1.86 12.79 -15.22
CA GLU A 48 -1.81 12.82 -16.67
C GLU A 48 -1.34 11.47 -17.22
N LEU A 49 -1.97 11.03 -18.32
CA LEU A 49 -1.58 9.84 -19.07
C LEU A 49 -1.19 10.23 -20.50
N LYS A 50 0.02 9.87 -20.90
CA LYS A 50 0.58 10.16 -22.23
C LYS A 50 1.22 8.91 -22.83
N THR A 51 1.30 8.90 -24.15
CA THR A 51 2.15 7.96 -24.90
C THR A 51 3.49 8.63 -25.17
N GLU A 52 4.58 7.98 -24.75
CA GLU A 52 5.96 8.38 -25.04
C GLU A 52 6.66 7.25 -25.80
N GLY A 53 6.64 7.33 -27.13
CA GLY A 53 7.13 6.25 -27.99
C GLY A 53 6.28 4.98 -27.83
N THR A 54 6.89 3.89 -27.35
CA THR A 54 6.22 2.61 -27.08
C THR A 54 5.80 2.45 -25.61
N MET A 55 5.95 3.50 -24.80
CA MET A 55 5.66 3.47 -23.37
C MET A 55 4.43 4.32 -23.05
N ALA A 56 3.56 3.81 -22.19
CA ALA A 56 2.54 4.58 -21.50
C ALA A 56 3.19 5.25 -20.29
N SER A 57 3.11 6.56 -20.22
CA SER A 57 3.68 7.38 -19.16
C SER A 57 2.56 7.99 -18.32
N ILE A 58 2.51 7.59 -17.05
CA ILE A 58 1.58 8.09 -16.04
C ILE A 58 2.35 9.08 -15.18
N TYR A 59 1.80 10.28 -15.06
CA TYR A 59 2.33 11.38 -14.27
C TYR A 59 1.36 11.70 -13.14
N ILE A 60 1.86 11.76 -11.91
CA ILE A 60 1.10 12.22 -10.74
C ILE A 60 1.91 13.31 -10.07
N ALA A 61 1.45 14.56 -10.21
CA ALA A 61 2.12 15.75 -9.73
C ALA A 61 1.30 16.40 -8.61
N ASP A 62 1.94 16.81 -7.53
CA ASP A 62 1.31 17.54 -6.43
C ASP A 62 2.08 18.82 -6.06
N ASN A 63 1.46 19.67 -5.22
CA ASN A 63 2.10 20.80 -4.55
C ASN A 63 2.33 20.57 -3.05
N GLY A 64 2.56 19.31 -2.65
CA GLY A 64 2.96 18.92 -1.31
C GLY A 64 4.41 19.31 -0.97
N PRO A 65 4.99 18.72 0.09
CA PRO A 65 6.34 19.06 0.55
C PRO A 65 7.47 18.60 -0.40
N GLY A 66 7.15 17.81 -1.44
CA GLY A 66 8.15 17.22 -2.32
C GLY A 66 8.93 16.07 -1.65
N ILE A 67 9.96 15.58 -2.34
CA ILE A 67 10.86 14.53 -1.82
C ILE A 67 12.32 14.96 -2.01
N PRO A 68 13.11 15.09 -0.91
CA PRO A 68 14.52 15.42 -0.98
C PRO A 68 15.29 14.45 -1.89
N ILE A 69 16.21 14.99 -2.71
CA ILE A 69 16.95 14.24 -3.73
C ILE A 69 17.61 12.97 -3.16
N HIS A 70 18.22 13.09 -1.98
CA HIS A 70 18.93 11.99 -1.32
C HIS A 70 18.01 10.85 -0.81
N LEU A 71 16.69 11.08 -0.76
CA LEU A 71 15.70 10.08 -0.36
C LEU A 71 14.99 9.42 -1.55
N ARG A 72 15.12 9.95 -2.77
CA ARG A 72 14.28 9.55 -3.92
C ARG A 72 14.41 8.09 -4.34
N ASP A 73 15.59 7.48 -4.16
CA ASP A 73 15.76 6.05 -4.42
C ASP A 73 15.25 5.21 -3.24
N GLN A 74 15.43 5.75 -2.03
CA GLN A 74 15.15 5.09 -0.77
C GLN A 74 13.66 4.96 -0.46
N ILE A 75 12.82 5.86 -0.95
CA ILE A 75 11.36 5.79 -0.74
C ILE A 75 10.71 4.55 -1.36
N PHE A 76 11.39 3.85 -2.27
CA PHE A 76 10.93 2.59 -2.86
C PHE A 76 11.38 1.36 -2.07
N GLU A 77 12.20 1.53 -1.03
CA GLU A 77 12.60 0.44 -0.14
C GLU A 77 11.44 0.05 0.81
N LYS A 78 11.36 -1.24 1.13
CA LYS A 78 10.33 -1.77 2.04
C LYS A 78 10.49 -1.15 3.43
N PHE A 79 9.36 -0.85 4.07
CA PHE A 79 9.28 -0.31 5.44
C PHE A 79 9.91 1.08 5.64
N ARG A 80 10.33 1.75 4.56
CA ARG A 80 10.98 3.05 4.65
C ARG A 80 9.94 4.16 4.77
N GLN A 81 10.13 5.03 5.76
CA GLN A 81 9.35 6.27 5.94
C GLN A 81 10.31 7.45 6.06
N ILE A 82 9.92 8.59 5.51
CA ILE A 82 10.68 9.83 5.67
C ILE A 82 10.41 10.36 7.08
N GLU A 83 11.37 10.15 7.99
CA GLU A 83 11.34 10.70 9.35
C GLU A 83 12.04 12.06 9.36
N GLU A 84 11.32 13.13 9.01
CA GLU A 84 11.78 14.50 9.29
C GLU A 84 10.67 15.31 9.99
N GLY A 85 10.95 15.69 11.24
CA GLY A 85 10.49 16.92 11.88
C GLY A 85 8.98 17.18 12.05
N ASP A 86 8.51 17.04 13.29
CA ASP A 86 7.32 17.69 13.91
C ASP A 86 5.93 17.56 13.26
N SER A 87 5.77 16.73 12.23
CA SER A 87 4.48 16.53 11.59
C SER A 87 3.98 15.13 11.85
N ARG A 88 3.01 15.00 12.78
CA ARG A 88 2.12 13.85 13.05
C ARG A 88 2.44 12.64 12.19
N SER A 89 2.97 11.58 12.80
CA SER A 89 3.18 10.26 12.19
C SER A 89 2.07 9.92 11.19
N PHE A 90 2.32 10.21 9.92
CA PHE A 90 1.34 10.06 8.86
C PHE A 90 1.32 8.56 8.56
N GLY A 91 0.49 7.84 9.31
CA GLY A 91 0.37 6.39 9.34
C GLY A 91 0.43 5.76 7.94
N GLY A 92 1.31 4.79 7.81
CA GLY A 92 1.52 3.96 6.64
C GLY A 92 2.45 2.81 7.03
N THR A 93 2.46 1.74 6.26
CA THR A 93 3.33 0.56 6.50
C THR A 93 4.72 0.71 5.86
N GLY A 94 4.97 1.81 5.15
CA GLY A 94 6.19 1.97 4.33
C GLY A 94 6.27 1.00 3.14
N LEU A 95 5.18 0.29 2.81
CA LEU A 95 5.18 -0.72 1.74
C LEU A 95 4.54 -0.23 0.43
N GLY A 96 3.73 0.83 0.46
CA GLY A 96 2.97 1.29 -0.70
C GLY A 96 3.85 1.56 -1.93
N LEU A 97 4.93 2.33 -1.78
CA LEU A 97 5.84 2.64 -2.88
C LEU A 97 6.72 1.45 -3.28
N ALA A 98 7.09 0.57 -2.35
CA ALA A 98 7.80 -0.67 -2.66
C ALA A 98 6.95 -1.61 -3.54
N ILE A 99 5.65 -1.72 -3.25
CA ILE A 99 4.69 -2.49 -4.07
C ILE A 99 4.57 -1.87 -5.46
N VAL A 100 4.48 -0.54 -5.53
CA VAL A 100 4.43 0.16 -6.82
C VAL A 100 5.66 -0.17 -7.64
N LYS A 101 6.86 -0.09 -7.05
CA LYS A 101 8.12 -0.40 -7.72
C LYS A 101 8.12 -1.83 -8.28
N GLU A 102 7.75 -2.81 -7.47
CA GLU A 102 7.68 -4.21 -7.91
C GLU A 102 6.69 -4.44 -9.04
N PHE A 103 5.48 -3.88 -8.97
CA PHE A 103 4.51 -4.05 -10.05
C PHE A 103 4.93 -3.35 -11.32
N VAL A 104 5.59 -2.19 -11.24
CA VAL A 104 6.15 -1.52 -12.41
C VAL A 104 7.28 -2.34 -13.02
N ASP A 105 8.16 -2.89 -12.19
CA ASP A 105 9.27 -3.74 -12.65
C ASP A 105 8.77 -5.04 -13.30
N LEU A 106 7.71 -5.67 -12.76
CA LEU A 106 7.04 -6.82 -13.38
C LEU A 106 6.42 -6.51 -14.74
N HIS A 107 6.02 -5.26 -14.98
CA HIS A 107 5.57 -4.78 -16.29
C HIS A 107 6.74 -4.40 -17.21
N LEU A 108 7.99 -4.66 -16.82
CA LEU A 108 9.21 -4.19 -17.51
C LEU A 108 9.22 -2.66 -17.69
N GLY A 109 8.65 -1.96 -16.71
CA GLY A 109 8.55 -0.52 -16.69
C GLY A 109 9.64 0.15 -15.86
N SER A 110 9.45 1.43 -15.60
CA SER A 110 10.27 2.21 -14.68
C SER A 110 9.42 3.19 -13.91
N ILE A 111 9.74 3.41 -12.64
CA ILE A 111 9.17 4.48 -11.81
C ILE A 111 10.29 5.38 -11.30
N GLY A 112 10.03 6.68 -11.26
CA GLY A 112 10.88 7.66 -10.62
C GLY A 112 10.08 8.78 -9.97
N VAL A 113 10.76 9.55 -9.13
CA VAL A 113 10.21 10.77 -8.52
C VAL A 113 11.09 11.98 -8.84
N PHE A 114 10.44 13.10 -9.12
CA PHE A 114 11.05 14.35 -9.55
C PHE A 114 10.39 15.54 -8.85
N ASP A 115 10.93 16.73 -9.05
CA ASP A 115 10.26 17.96 -8.62
C ASP A 115 9.07 18.25 -9.55
N SER A 116 7.93 18.53 -8.95
CA SER A 116 6.72 18.92 -9.68
C SER A 116 6.78 20.39 -10.05
N PHE A 117 6.26 20.73 -11.23
CA PHE A 117 6.04 22.12 -11.63
C PHE A 117 5.00 22.84 -10.76
N LEU A 118 4.21 22.09 -9.97
CA LEU A 118 3.30 22.63 -8.96
C LEU A 118 4.01 22.97 -7.63
N GLY A 119 5.29 22.60 -7.48
CA GLY A 119 6.11 22.89 -6.30
C GLY A 119 6.28 21.74 -5.30
N GLY A 120 5.66 20.59 -5.54
CA GLY A 120 5.76 19.37 -4.71
C GLY A 120 6.46 18.21 -5.41
N ALA A 121 5.90 17.00 -5.30
CA ALA A 121 6.47 15.80 -5.92
C ALA A 121 5.81 15.46 -7.27
N LEU A 122 6.61 14.93 -8.20
CA LEU A 122 6.16 14.34 -9.46
C LEU A 122 6.57 12.87 -9.52
N PHE A 123 5.61 11.97 -9.39
CA PHE A 123 5.83 10.56 -9.71
C PHE A 123 5.61 10.33 -11.21
N LYS A 124 6.59 9.70 -11.86
CA LYS A 124 6.52 9.28 -13.26
C LYS A 124 6.63 7.75 -13.31
N VAL A 125 5.57 7.10 -13.78
CA VAL A 125 5.56 5.65 -14.08
C VAL A 125 5.53 5.47 -15.58
N GLN A 126 6.38 4.59 -16.10
CA GLN A 126 6.40 4.19 -17.50
C GLN A 126 6.23 2.68 -17.60
N ILE A 127 5.28 2.23 -18.42
CA ILE A 127 5.06 0.82 -18.73
C ILE A 127 4.94 0.64 -20.25
N PRO A 128 5.42 -0.47 -20.84
CA PRO A 128 5.21 -0.76 -22.25
C PRO A 128 3.73 -0.82 -22.62
N ILE A 129 3.37 -0.28 -23.78
CA ILE A 129 1.99 -0.34 -24.30
C ILE A 129 1.63 -1.77 -24.76
N TYR A 130 2.63 -2.52 -25.20
CA TYR A 130 2.49 -3.91 -25.61
C TYR A 130 3.21 -4.80 -24.60
N ALA A 131 2.53 -5.84 -24.15
CA ALA A 131 3.14 -6.82 -23.26
C ALA A 131 4.23 -7.58 -24.03
N PRO A 132 5.40 -7.84 -23.41
CA PRO A 132 6.48 -8.58 -24.06
C PRO A 132 6.03 -10.00 -24.46
N ILE A 133 6.46 -10.44 -25.64
CA ILE A 133 6.08 -11.74 -26.25
C ILE A 133 6.82 -12.93 -25.58
N HIS A 134 7.80 -12.65 -24.72
CA HIS A 134 8.53 -13.65 -23.92
C HIS A 134 8.62 -13.16 -22.48
N ILE A 135 7.88 -13.82 -21.60
CA ILE A 135 8.22 -13.88 -20.19
C ILE A 135 9.01 -15.19 -20.09
N GLU A 136 10.34 -15.13 -20.02
CA GLU A 136 11.06 -16.30 -19.54
C GLU A 136 10.51 -16.57 -18.14
N GLU A 137 9.89 -17.74 -17.95
CA GLU A 137 9.50 -18.23 -16.64
C GLU A 137 10.77 -18.36 -15.81
N THR A 138 11.18 -17.28 -15.15
CA THR A 138 12.07 -17.40 -14.01
C THR A 138 11.25 -18.13 -12.95
N GLU A 139 11.51 -19.42 -12.78
CA GLU A 139 11.01 -20.30 -11.70
C GLU A 139 11.42 -19.81 -10.29
N GLN A 140 11.52 -18.51 -10.06
CA GLN A 140 11.62 -17.97 -8.73
C GLN A 140 10.18 -17.75 -8.25
N PRO A 141 9.73 -18.48 -7.21
CA PRO A 141 8.44 -18.21 -6.61
C PRO A 141 8.47 -16.76 -6.12
N VAL A 142 7.72 -15.89 -6.78
CA VAL A 142 7.42 -14.55 -6.27
C VAL A 142 6.83 -14.77 -4.89
N LYS A 143 7.52 -14.31 -3.83
CA LYS A 143 7.05 -14.34 -2.44
C LYS A 143 5.83 -13.43 -2.28
N THR A 144 4.72 -13.86 -2.86
CA THR A 144 3.47 -13.12 -2.93
C THR A 144 2.78 -13.13 -1.55
N GLU A 145 3.14 -14.09 -0.68
CA GLU A 145 2.59 -14.31 0.65
C GLU A 145 2.90 -13.17 1.65
N GLU A 146 4.07 -12.52 1.54
CA GLU A 146 4.44 -11.38 2.40
C GLU A 146 3.67 -10.08 2.06
N PHE A 147 3.09 -9.99 0.86
CA PHE A 147 2.49 -8.75 0.34
C PHE A 147 0.98 -8.63 0.51
N VAL A 148 0.27 -9.76 0.70
CA VAL A 148 -1.19 -9.79 0.93
C VAL A 148 -1.59 -8.94 2.16
N PRO A 149 -0.84 -8.96 3.27
CA PRO A 149 -1.10 -8.14 4.45
C PRO A 149 -1.15 -6.62 4.17
N ALA A 150 -0.04 -6.04 3.73
CA ALA A 150 0.06 -4.59 3.54
C ALA A 150 -0.85 -4.04 2.44
N LEU A 151 -1.11 -4.87 1.44
CA LEU A 151 -2.06 -4.61 0.37
C LEU A 151 -3.50 -4.49 0.88
N MET A 152 -3.92 -5.40 1.78
CA MET A 152 -5.24 -5.36 2.40
C MET A 152 -5.35 -4.22 3.42
N SER A 153 -4.24 -3.81 4.07
CA SER A 153 -4.22 -2.64 4.96
C SER A 153 -4.56 -1.36 4.22
N SER A 154 -3.96 -1.15 3.04
CA SER A 154 -4.15 0.05 2.22
C SER A 154 -5.57 0.10 1.64
N ILE A 155 -6.12 -1.05 1.24
CA ILE A 155 -7.51 -1.17 0.79
C ILE A 155 -8.50 -0.93 1.94
N ASN A 156 -8.21 -1.41 3.16
CA ASN A 156 -9.06 -1.21 4.32
C ASN A 156 -9.05 0.25 4.82
N GLU A 157 -7.92 0.95 4.72
CA GLU A 157 -7.87 2.40 4.98
C GLU A 157 -8.74 3.19 3.99
N LEU A 158 -8.78 2.79 2.71
CA LEU A 158 -9.68 3.37 1.71
C LEU A 158 -11.16 3.04 1.99
N LYS A 159 -11.47 1.83 2.48
CA LYS A 159 -12.84 1.44 2.88
C LYS A 159 -13.33 2.14 4.15
N LYS A 160 -12.44 2.41 5.12
CA LYS A 160 -12.80 3.13 6.36
C LYS A 160 -13.28 4.57 6.11
N ASN A 161 -12.93 5.17 4.98
CA ASN A 161 -13.43 6.50 4.58
C ASN A 161 -14.78 6.49 3.85
N LYS A 162 -15.46 5.35 3.72
CA LYS A 162 -16.87 5.27 3.29
C LYS A 162 -17.76 4.70 4.40
N ILE A 163 -18.49 5.63 5.01
CA ILE A 163 -19.79 5.47 5.69
C ILE A 163 -19.74 4.87 7.10
N GLU A 164 -19.90 5.77 8.07
CA GLU A 164 -20.51 5.50 9.38
C GLU A 164 -21.92 4.91 9.19
N THR A 165 -22.10 3.66 9.61
CA THR A 165 -23.28 3.18 10.35
C THR A 165 -22.95 1.79 10.90
N LYS A 166 -22.32 1.72 12.10
CA LYS A 166 -22.26 0.48 12.88
C LYS A 166 -23.51 0.43 13.76
N GLU A 167 -24.51 -0.35 13.34
CA GLU A 167 -25.51 -0.86 14.28
C GLU A 167 -24.84 -1.84 15.23
N LEU A 168 -24.95 -1.55 16.54
CA LEU A 168 -24.56 -2.44 17.61
C LEU A 168 -25.43 -3.70 17.57
N THR A 169 -24.91 -4.82 17.07
CA THR A 169 -25.54 -6.12 17.30
C THR A 169 -24.50 -7.18 17.72
N ASN A 170 -24.71 -7.69 18.95
CA ASN A 170 -24.22 -8.91 19.58
C ASN A 170 -22.70 -9.11 19.81
N SER A 171 -22.25 -8.57 20.95
CA SER A 171 -20.93 -8.74 21.57
C SER A 171 -20.66 -10.09 22.27
N TYR A 172 -21.47 -11.14 22.08
CA TYR A 172 -21.40 -12.34 22.93
C TYR A 172 -20.98 -13.65 22.25
N ASN A 173 -20.66 -13.66 20.95
CA ASN A 173 -20.34 -14.91 20.25
C ASN A 173 -19.25 -14.78 19.18
N ARG A 174 -18.22 -13.96 19.44
CA ARG A 174 -17.06 -13.84 18.54
C ARG A 174 -16.06 -14.93 18.88
N SER A 175 -15.67 -15.72 17.88
CA SER A 175 -14.65 -16.76 18.03
C SER A 175 -13.35 -16.15 18.54
N LYS A 176 -12.67 -16.88 19.42
CA LYS A 176 -11.37 -16.49 19.98
C LYS A 176 -10.26 -16.89 19.03
N VAL A 177 -9.45 -15.93 18.61
CA VAL A 177 -8.31 -16.16 17.72
C VAL A 177 -7.03 -15.73 18.44
N LEU A 178 -6.06 -16.64 18.52
CA LEU A 178 -4.71 -16.35 19.01
C LEU A 178 -3.78 -16.11 17.82
N ILE A 179 -3.11 -14.96 17.81
CA ILE A 179 -2.10 -14.59 16.81
C ILE A 179 -0.72 -14.79 17.43
N VAL A 180 0.12 -15.63 16.83
CA VAL A 180 1.50 -15.90 17.26
C VAL A 180 2.46 -15.46 16.15
N GLU A 181 3.17 -14.38 16.39
CA GLU A 181 3.97 -13.70 15.36
C GLU A 181 5.08 -12.91 16.07
N ASP A 182 6.35 -13.15 15.70
CA ASP A 182 7.49 -12.50 16.33
C ASP A 182 7.69 -11.07 15.81
N ASN A 183 7.37 -10.82 14.55
CA ASN A 183 7.42 -9.51 13.95
C ASN A 183 6.32 -8.59 14.50
N ALA A 184 6.73 -7.53 15.21
CA ALA A 184 5.82 -6.60 15.86
C ALA A 184 4.87 -5.87 14.90
N GLU A 185 5.33 -5.56 13.68
CA GLU A 185 4.50 -4.88 12.68
C GLU A 185 3.48 -5.82 12.07
N MET A 186 3.90 -7.04 11.68
CA MET A 186 3.00 -8.05 11.13
C MET A 186 1.92 -8.43 12.14
N ARG A 187 2.29 -8.64 13.40
CA ARG A 187 1.37 -8.93 14.50
C ARG A 187 0.31 -7.84 14.66
N LYS A 188 0.74 -6.57 14.64
CA LYS A 188 -0.16 -5.40 14.74
C LYS A 188 -1.08 -5.29 13.52
N TYR A 189 -0.57 -5.61 12.34
CA TYR A 189 -1.37 -5.63 11.12
C TYR A 189 -2.46 -6.70 11.16
N ILE A 190 -2.11 -7.95 11.50
CA ILE A 190 -3.07 -9.07 11.61
C ILE A 190 -4.13 -8.71 12.65
N PHE A 191 -3.71 -8.16 13.79
CA PHE A 191 -4.61 -7.70 14.84
C PHE A 191 -5.63 -6.68 14.33
N ASN A 192 -5.17 -5.60 13.70
CA ASN A 192 -6.04 -4.54 13.19
C ASN A 192 -6.98 -5.01 12.06
N THR A 193 -6.63 -6.11 11.38
CA THR A 193 -7.44 -6.67 10.30
C THR A 193 -8.59 -7.51 10.83
N LEU A 194 -8.38 -8.23 11.94
CA LEU A 194 -9.34 -9.20 12.48
C LEU A 194 -10.13 -8.69 13.70
N CYS A 195 -9.72 -7.57 14.31
CA CYS A 195 -10.29 -7.10 15.57
C CYS A 195 -11.78 -6.72 15.49
N ASP A 196 -12.26 -6.36 14.31
CA ASP A 196 -13.67 -5.99 14.11
C ASP A 196 -14.62 -7.19 14.16
N ASP A 197 -14.12 -8.41 13.89
CA ASP A 197 -14.91 -9.63 13.73
C ASP A 197 -14.67 -10.65 14.86
N PHE A 198 -13.49 -10.67 15.47
CA PHE A 198 -13.04 -11.72 16.40
C PHE A 198 -12.61 -11.18 17.77
N ASN A 199 -12.56 -12.08 18.76
CA ASN A 199 -11.92 -11.81 20.04
C ASN A 199 -10.45 -12.23 19.96
N LEU A 200 -9.55 -11.25 19.90
CA LEU A 200 -8.14 -11.52 19.61
C LEU A 200 -7.27 -11.57 20.88
N SER A 201 -6.34 -12.51 20.90
CA SER A 201 -5.17 -12.46 21.77
C SER A 201 -3.88 -12.61 20.94
N VAL A 202 -2.76 -12.11 21.47
CA VAL A 202 -1.49 -12.02 20.74
C VAL A 202 -0.34 -12.64 21.54
N ALA A 203 0.59 -13.28 20.84
CA ALA A 203 1.84 -13.80 21.36
C ALA A 203 3.01 -13.40 20.46
N VAL A 204 4.18 -13.18 21.06
CA VAL A 204 5.39 -12.68 20.37
C VAL A 204 6.40 -13.78 20.02
N ASP A 205 6.16 -15.02 20.46
CA ASP A 205 7.01 -16.17 20.17
C ASP A 205 6.23 -17.47 20.37
N GLY A 206 6.80 -18.60 19.94
CA GLY A 206 6.17 -19.92 20.04
C GLY A 206 5.91 -20.37 21.47
N LYS A 207 6.76 -19.97 22.43
CA LYS A 207 6.61 -20.34 23.85
C LYS A 207 5.40 -19.65 24.46
N GLN A 208 5.29 -18.33 24.30
CA GLN A 208 4.15 -17.55 24.74
C GLN A 208 2.87 -17.97 23.99
N GLY A 209 2.99 -18.29 22.70
CA GLY A 209 1.90 -18.83 21.90
C GLY A 209 1.35 -20.14 22.47
N LEU A 210 2.23 -21.07 22.81
CA LEU A 210 1.85 -22.36 23.41
C LEU A 210 1.20 -22.19 24.79
N GLU A 211 1.79 -21.36 25.66
CA GLU A 211 1.25 -21.07 26.99
C GLU A 211 -0.18 -20.51 26.90
N LYS A 212 -0.40 -19.56 25.98
CA LYS A 212 -1.73 -18.97 25.74
C LYS A 212 -2.70 -19.93 25.08
N ALA A 213 -2.25 -20.76 24.14
CA ALA A 213 -3.10 -21.76 23.50
C ALA A 213 -3.69 -22.73 24.53
N ILE A 214 -2.89 -23.14 25.52
CA ILE A 214 -3.32 -24.04 26.60
C ILE A 214 -4.26 -23.33 27.57
N LEU A 215 -3.93 -22.10 27.97
CA LEU A 215 -4.68 -21.35 28.98
C LEU A 215 -6.00 -20.80 28.46
N GLU A 216 -5.97 -20.17 27.28
CA GLU A 216 -7.08 -19.40 26.74
C GLU A 216 -8.00 -20.25 25.85
N LYS A 217 -7.53 -21.41 25.38
CA LYS A 217 -8.22 -22.35 24.48
C LYS A 217 -8.90 -21.62 23.31
N PRO A 218 -8.12 -20.96 22.44
CA PRO A 218 -8.67 -20.27 21.27
C PRO A 218 -9.31 -21.28 20.31
N ASP A 219 -10.29 -20.82 19.53
CA ASP A 219 -10.93 -21.62 18.48
C ASP A 219 -10.00 -21.78 17.27
N ILE A 220 -9.17 -20.76 17.00
CA ILE A 220 -8.21 -20.72 15.88
C ILE A 220 -6.89 -20.11 16.37
N ILE A 221 -5.78 -20.66 15.88
CA ILE A 221 -4.43 -20.10 16.07
C ILE A 221 -3.89 -19.72 14.69
N VAL A 222 -3.48 -18.45 14.54
CA VAL A 222 -2.75 -17.93 13.37
C VAL A 222 -1.30 -17.80 13.78
N THR A 223 -0.41 -18.56 13.14
CA THR A 223 1.01 -18.62 13.51
C THR A 223 1.88 -18.58 12.27
N ASP A 224 3.02 -17.88 12.35
CA ASP A 224 4.10 -18.08 11.38
C ASP A 224 4.75 -19.45 11.60
N ILE A 225 5.16 -20.11 10.51
CA ILE A 225 5.81 -21.42 10.48
C ILE A 225 7.31 -21.28 10.80
N MET A 226 7.92 -20.11 10.55
CA MET A 226 9.36 -19.88 10.71
C MET A 226 9.77 -19.21 12.04
N MET A 227 8.95 -19.29 13.08
CA MET A 227 9.33 -18.79 14.41
C MET A 227 10.31 -19.72 15.14
N PRO A 228 11.26 -19.18 15.92
CA PRO A 228 12.13 -19.96 16.81
C PRO A 228 11.39 -20.56 18.02
#